data_AF-A0A6P1ZLQ8-F1
#
_entry.id   AF-A0A6P1ZLQ8-F1
#
_cell.length_a   1.000
_cell.length_b   1.000
_cell.length_c   1.000
_cell.angle_alpha   90.00
_cell.angle_beta   90.00
_cell.angle_gamma   90.00
#
_symmetry.space_group_name_H-M   'P 1'
#
loop_
_entity.id
_entity.type
_entity.pdbx_description
1 polymer ?
#
loop_
_entity_poly.entity_id
_entity_poly.type
_entity_poly.pdbx_seq_one_letter_code
_entity_poly.pdbx_strand_id
1 'polypeptide(L)'
;MSAKSRTKITMPRKTANWRIRFADQRFWSVRDVLLMVAASFEYGGFRICAVLLPDCLDKYTAFLACYKPGNAGDPPLAFPRPRLYGPQQKGPPLLTGMHTRMIMDTGRHALHPRLKPVMRVITVSRWMLFSTVVLLAVVFAVLYIIHPGRVLLIAAAITLPLMSVLFLVLDRLVMKTVIRRIHSTSTLMLSTQPEAMVMQPTGVSLMQGHIVELRKQDTALDSPPWGLACITTSGQKYLGRKPREVLVYHDAADRESRLALDGGKQIFWGTLTTAEQREQGRRSLNRVLLLVLALLVGIGMLFYVQSDMRMDAVRENLRLAEQSAHWPSVPGVVQSSGVEKRKVSRGRSKVTAYAAEVTYQYTVAGDTYTGSIIRFCYAPTRSLQTAREEAAQYPAGGSVTVAYDPAAPGLGVLQPGYTDACQADAREIRVGGIAMTGMMILVIAIFAAVMWWQNKCYTRTAARLARYGIRF
;
A
#
# COMPACT_ATOMS: atom_id res chain seq x y z
N MET A 1 -16.66 -50.09 74.86
CA MET A 1 -17.52 -49.28 75.76
C MET A 1 -17.64 -47.87 75.20
N SER A 2 -18.89 -47.42 74.95
CA SER A 2 -19.41 -46.04 74.98
C SER A 2 -18.79 -45.01 74.00
N ALA A 3 -19.44 -44.53 72.92
CA ALA A 3 -20.71 -43.80 72.73
C ALA A 3 -20.64 -42.26 72.93
N LYS A 4 -21.00 -41.53 71.84
CA LYS A 4 -21.48 -40.12 71.72
C LYS A 4 -20.44 -39.03 72.09
N SER A 5 -20.30 -37.92 71.35
CA SER A 5 -21.33 -37.10 70.69
C SER A 5 -20.75 -36.24 69.54
N ARG A 6 -21.64 -35.89 68.59
CA ARG A 6 -21.43 -34.86 67.58
C ARG A 6 -21.43 -33.48 68.23
N THR A 7 -20.54 -32.59 67.80
CA THR A 7 -20.90 -31.18 67.59
C THR A 7 -20.24 -30.66 66.32
N LYS A 8 -21.08 -30.22 65.38
CA LYS A 8 -20.74 -29.52 64.15
C LYS A 8 -20.10 -28.16 64.49
N ILE A 9 -18.98 -27.83 63.85
CA ILE A 9 -18.78 -26.49 63.28
C ILE A 9 -18.44 -26.68 61.80
N THR A 10 -19.44 -26.47 60.97
CA THR A 10 -19.28 -26.28 59.53
C THR A 10 -19.08 -24.78 59.34
N MET A 11 -17.94 -24.34 58.81
CA MET A 11 -17.81 -23.00 58.24
C MET A 11 -17.52 -23.09 56.74
N PRO A 12 -18.09 -22.18 55.94
CA PRO A 12 -18.53 -22.48 54.58
C PRO A 12 -17.48 -22.15 53.53
N ARG A 13 -17.51 -22.92 52.42
CA ARG A 13 -17.13 -22.46 51.09
C ARG A 13 -17.76 -21.09 50.84
N LYS A 14 -16.95 -20.04 50.76
CA LYS A 14 -17.32 -18.80 50.09
C LYS A 14 -16.20 -18.40 49.15
N THR A 15 -16.39 -18.79 47.89
CA THR A 15 -16.04 -17.95 46.75
C THR A 15 -16.35 -16.51 47.10
N ALA A 16 -15.32 -15.65 47.11
CA ALA A 16 -15.51 -14.22 47.21
C ALA A 16 -16.21 -13.76 45.92
N ASN A 17 -17.54 -13.80 45.93
CA ASN A 17 -18.39 -13.17 44.94
C ASN A 17 -18.22 -11.66 45.07
N TRP A 18 -17.35 -11.09 44.24
CA TRP A 18 -17.34 -9.66 43.98
C TRP A 18 -18.66 -9.31 43.27
N ARG A 19 -19.65 -8.80 44.01
CA ARG A 19 -20.84 -8.17 43.42
C ARG A 19 -20.52 -6.71 43.14
N ILE A 20 -20.23 -6.39 41.89
CA ILE A 20 -20.23 -5.00 41.44
C ILE A 20 -21.70 -4.58 41.30
N ARG A 21 -22.16 -3.67 42.17
CA ARG A 21 -23.50 -3.12 42.10
C ARG A 21 -23.46 -1.93 41.13
N PHE A 22 -23.81 -2.16 39.87
CA PHE A 22 -24.07 -1.07 38.94
C PHE A 22 -25.52 -0.62 39.09
N ALA A 23 -25.72 0.68 39.24
CA ALA A 23 -27.02 1.31 39.29
C ALA A 23 -27.61 1.41 37.87
N ASP A 24 -27.95 0.27 37.26
CA ASP A 24 -29.06 0.14 36.32
C ASP A 24 -29.27 -1.35 35.96
N GLN A 25 -30.50 -1.85 35.99
CA GLN A 25 -30.80 -3.26 35.72
C GLN A 25 -30.85 -3.55 34.22
N ARG A 26 -29.73 -4.00 33.64
CA ARG A 26 -29.74 -4.78 32.38
C ARG A 26 -28.73 -5.92 32.46
N PHE A 27 -29.19 -7.15 32.23
CA PHE A 27 -28.37 -8.36 32.20
C PHE A 27 -27.52 -8.39 30.92
N TRP A 28 -26.20 -8.51 31.05
CA TRP A 28 -25.25 -8.71 29.94
C TRP A 28 -24.83 -10.19 29.87
N SER A 29 -24.51 -10.68 28.67
CA SER A 29 -24.20 -12.09 28.45
C SER A 29 -22.72 -12.40 28.72
N VAL A 30 -22.37 -13.67 28.96
CA VAL A 30 -20.98 -14.14 29.21
C VAL A 30 -20.00 -13.75 28.10
N ARG A 31 -20.49 -13.44 26.89
CA ARG A 31 -19.69 -12.98 25.76
C ARG A 31 -19.12 -11.56 25.95
N ASP A 32 -19.78 -10.72 26.76
CA ASP A 32 -19.41 -9.33 26.99
C ASP A 32 -18.29 -9.17 28.05
N VAL A 33 -18.09 -10.20 28.88
CA VAL A 33 -17.07 -10.20 29.97
C VAL A 33 -15.68 -10.59 29.47
N LEU A 34 -15.58 -11.27 28.32
CA LEU A 34 -14.32 -11.83 27.79
C LEU A 34 -13.41 -10.81 27.05
N LEU A 35 -13.82 -9.54 26.91
CA LEU A 35 -13.10 -8.52 26.12
C LEU A 35 -12.49 -7.38 26.95
N MET A 36 -12.31 -7.54 28.28
CA MET A 36 -11.59 -6.57 29.10
C MET A 36 -10.08 -6.87 29.11
N VAL A 37 -9.29 -6.07 28.38
CA VAL A 37 -7.82 -6.04 28.55
C VAL A 37 -7.49 -4.98 29.60
N ALA A 38 -7.06 -5.42 30.78
CA ALA A 38 -6.52 -4.54 31.81
C ALA A 38 -5.00 -4.46 31.66
N ALA A 39 -4.46 -3.26 31.40
CA ALA A 39 -3.03 -2.99 31.50
C ALA A 39 -2.79 -2.27 32.84
N SER A 40 -1.90 -2.82 33.67
CA SER A 40 -1.41 -2.15 34.88
C SER A 40 0.03 -1.71 34.64
N PHE A 41 0.33 -0.45 34.92
CA PHE A 41 1.68 0.10 34.95
C PHE A 41 1.96 0.61 36.37
N GLU A 42 3.11 0.21 36.93
CA GLU A 42 3.63 0.75 38.19
C GLU A 42 4.70 1.79 37.90
N TYR A 43 4.50 3.02 38.40
CA TYR A 43 5.51 4.07 38.42
C TYR A 43 5.43 4.77 39.77
N GLY A 44 6.52 4.77 40.55
CA GLY A 44 6.64 5.55 41.78
C GLY A 44 5.59 5.27 42.88
N GLY A 45 5.15 4.02 43.04
CA GLY A 45 4.22 3.63 44.12
C GLY A 45 2.73 3.93 43.87
N PHE A 46 2.35 4.36 42.66
CA PHE A 46 0.95 4.48 42.24
C PHE A 46 0.60 3.37 41.24
N ARG A 47 -0.57 2.75 41.41
CA ARG A 47 -1.17 1.84 40.41
C ARG A 47 -2.23 2.59 39.63
N ILE A 48 -2.05 2.64 38.31
CA ILE A 48 -3.04 3.20 37.38
C ILE A 48 -3.67 2.02 36.65
N CYS A 49 -4.98 1.82 36.85
CA CYS A 49 -5.78 0.85 36.10
C CYS A 49 -6.54 1.60 35.00
N ALA A 50 -6.15 1.39 33.74
CA ALA A 50 -6.93 1.84 32.61
C ALA A 50 -7.86 0.71 32.15
N VAL A 51 -9.18 0.92 32.24
CA VAL A 51 -10.18 0.01 31.69
C VAL A 51 -10.66 0.58 30.36
N LEU A 52 -10.33 -0.11 29.27
CA LEU A 52 -10.81 0.20 27.93
C LEU A 52 -12.11 -0.57 27.68
N LEU A 53 -13.24 0.13 27.68
CA LEU A 53 -14.52 -0.42 27.24
C LEU A 53 -14.68 -0.19 25.73
N PRO A 54 -15.01 -1.22 24.94
CA PRO A 54 -15.31 -1.05 23.52
C PRO A 54 -16.75 -0.58 23.35
N ASP A 55 -16.95 0.73 23.20
CA ASP A 55 -18.20 1.24 22.65
C ASP A 55 -18.09 1.35 21.12
N CYS A 56 -19.09 0.79 20.43
CA CYS A 56 -19.17 0.84 18.97
C CYS A 56 -19.20 2.30 18.49
N LEU A 57 -18.24 2.64 17.64
CA LEU A 57 -17.97 3.94 16.98
C LEU A 57 -17.07 4.91 17.75
N ASP A 58 -15.78 4.77 17.47
CA ASP A 58 -14.79 5.84 17.27
C ASP A 58 -14.39 6.77 18.44
N LYS A 59 -14.70 6.44 19.70
CA LYS A 59 -14.00 7.05 20.85
C LYS A 59 -13.66 6.05 21.95
N TYR A 60 -12.38 5.94 22.29
CA TYR A 60 -11.95 5.36 23.56
C TYR A 60 -12.18 6.40 24.66
N THR A 61 -13.16 6.19 25.52
CA THR A 61 -13.32 7.00 26.74
C THR A 61 -12.41 6.40 27.80
N ALA A 62 -11.24 7.00 28.03
CA ALA A 62 -10.33 6.56 29.08
C ALA A 62 -10.82 7.11 30.43
N PHE A 63 -11.28 6.23 31.33
CA PHE A 63 -11.45 6.59 32.74
C PHE A 63 -10.12 6.39 33.46
N LEU A 64 -9.51 7.50 33.91
CA LEU A 64 -8.34 7.48 34.78
C LEU A 64 -8.81 7.50 36.23
N ALA A 65 -8.73 6.36 36.91
CA ALA A 65 -8.84 6.29 38.36
C ALA A 65 -7.44 6.12 38.94
N CYS A 66 -6.93 7.14 39.63
CA CYS A 66 -5.68 7.05 40.38
C CYS A 66 -5.98 6.52 41.79
N TYR A 67 -5.36 5.40 42.17
CA TYR A 67 -5.44 4.86 43.52
C TYR A 67 -4.05 4.88 44.16
N LYS A 68 -3.95 5.45 45.37
CA LYS A 68 -2.73 5.40 46.20
C LYS A 68 -2.93 4.31 47.25
N PRO A 69 -2.06 3.28 47.34
CA PRO A 69 -2.17 2.30 48.40
C PRO A 69 -1.69 2.94 49.71
N GLY A 70 -2.61 3.25 50.62
CA GLY A 70 -2.29 3.62 51.99
C GLY A 70 -2.18 2.38 52.87
N ASN A 71 -1.18 2.36 53.76
CA ASN A 71 -1.03 1.33 54.80
C ASN A 71 -2.30 1.25 55.66
N ALA A 72 -2.58 0.05 56.19
CA ALA A 72 -3.70 -0.22 57.07
C ALA A 72 -3.67 0.72 58.30
N GLY A 73 -4.58 1.70 58.37
CA GLY A 73 -4.68 2.57 59.55
C GLY A 73 -5.46 3.88 59.39
N ASP A 74 -5.61 4.45 58.19
CA ASP A 74 -6.19 5.80 58.06
C ASP A 74 -7.67 5.81 57.60
N PRO A 75 -8.53 6.69 58.15
CA PRO A 75 -9.93 6.79 57.78
C PRO A 75 -10.13 7.40 56.38
N PRO A 76 -11.22 7.08 55.67
CA PRO A 76 -11.42 7.52 54.29
C PRO A 76 -11.63 9.04 54.22
N LEU A 77 -10.84 9.70 53.37
CA LEU A 77 -11.04 11.09 52.95
C LEU A 77 -12.42 11.25 52.30
N ALA A 78 -13.25 12.08 52.92
CA ALA A 78 -14.61 12.37 52.50
C ALA A 78 -14.62 13.17 51.18
N PHE A 79 -15.43 12.72 50.21
CA PHE A 79 -15.88 13.56 49.10
C PHE A 79 -16.72 14.73 49.64
N PRO A 80 -16.61 15.95 49.10
CA PRO A 80 -17.50 17.03 49.48
C PRO A 80 -18.94 16.71 49.04
N ARG A 81 -19.83 16.52 50.02
CA ARG A 81 -21.28 16.44 49.79
C ARG A 81 -21.78 17.82 49.32
N PRO A 82 -22.69 17.92 48.35
CA PRO A 82 -23.40 19.16 48.11
C PRO A 82 -24.27 19.48 49.33
N ARG A 83 -24.17 20.70 49.86
CA ARG A 83 -24.99 21.20 50.96
C ARG A 83 -26.46 21.22 50.53
N LEU A 84 -27.29 20.43 51.20
CA LEU A 84 -28.75 20.59 51.24
C LEU A 84 -29.08 21.63 52.31
N TYR A 85 -29.66 22.76 51.92
CA TYR A 85 -30.47 23.62 52.79
C TYR A 85 -31.95 23.36 52.46
N GLY A 86 -32.78 23.19 53.48
CA GLY A 86 -34.23 23.42 53.45
C GLY A 86 -34.65 24.06 54.79
N PRO A 87 -35.94 24.32 55.08
CA PRO A 87 -37.13 24.49 54.23
C PRO A 87 -37.97 25.76 54.56
N GLN A 88 -39.08 25.96 53.84
CA GLN A 88 -40.23 26.91 54.04
C GLN A 88 -40.04 28.36 53.49
N GLN A 89 -40.97 29.00 52.76
CA GLN A 89 -42.43 29.05 52.88
C GLN A 89 -43.18 29.31 51.54
N LYS A 90 -44.32 28.62 51.39
CA LYS A 90 -45.65 28.91 50.77
C LYS A 90 -45.88 29.93 49.61
N GLY A 91 -46.32 29.37 48.46
CA GLY A 91 -47.54 29.74 47.67
C GLY A 91 -47.37 30.65 46.42
N PRO A 92 -48.28 30.63 45.39
CA PRO A 92 -49.33 29.67 44.99
C PRO A 92 -49.04 28.99 43.62
N PRO A 93 -49.87 28.03 43.13
CA PRO A 93 -49.58 27.24 41.94
C PRO A 93 -50.12 27.89 40.65
N LEU A 94 -49.68 27.35 39.50
CA LEU A 94 -50.20 27.51 38.13
C LEU A 94 -49.24 28.24 37.18
N LEU A 95 -48.51 27.45 36.40
CA LEU A 95 -48.64 27.38 34.93
C LEU A 95 -47.69 26.30 34.41
N THR A 96 -48.26 25.10 34.28
CA THR A 96 -47.84 24.07 33.34
C THR A 96 -47.63 24.69 31.96
N GLY A 97 -46.46 24.47 31.35
CA GLY A 97 -46.29 24.64 29.91
C GLY A 97 -45.14 25.53 29.46
N MET A 98 -43.91 25.29 29.92
CA MET A 98 -42.73 25.58 29.11
C MET A 98 -41.73 24.44 29.26
N HIS A 99 -41.95 23.39 28.46
CA HIS A 99 -40.85 22.53 28.04
C HIS A 99 -39.89 23.40 27.22
N THR A 100 -38.93 24.05 27.87
CA THR A 100 -37.67 24.40 27.22
C THR A 100 -36.92 23.09 27.04
N ARG A 101 -37.36 22.32 26.04
CA ARG A 101 -36.62 21.21 25.48
C ARG A 101 -35.43 21.88 24.81
N MET A 102 -34.40 22.13 25.61
CA MET A 102 -33.06 22.39 25.13
C MET A 102 -32.64 21.06 24.49
N ILE A 103 -33.09 20.87 23.26
CA ILE A 103 -32.58 19.86 22.35
C ILE A 103 -31.11 20.25 22.24
N MET A 104 -30.27 19.60 23.04
CA MET A 104 -28.89 19.38 22.66
C MET A 104 -29.00 18.65 21.34
N ASP A 105 -29.01 19.44 20.26
CA ASP A 105 -28.77 19.01 18.90
C ASP A 105 -27.31 18.56 18.87
N THR A 106 -27.08 17.39 19.46
CA THR A 106 -26.01 16.52 19.08
C THR A 106 -26.37 16.10 17.66
N GLY A 107 -26.07 16.98 16.72
CA GLY A 107 -26.15 16.75 15.29
C GLY A 107 -25.26 15.57 14.94
N ARG A 108 -25.74 14.36 15.23
CA ARG A 108 -25.47 13.19 14.42
C ARG A 108 -25.97 13.63 13.06
N HIS A 109 -25.07 14.08 12.18
CA HIS A 109 -25.43 14.24 10.78
C HIS A 109 -26.02 12.92 10.34
N ALA A 110 -27.35 12.83 10.29
CA ALA A 110 -28.05 11.60 10.04
C ALA A 110 -27.72 11.21 8.62
N LEU A 111 -26.77 10.29 8.45
CA LEU A 111 -26.32 9.92 7.12
C LEU A 111 -27.49 9.31 6.35
N HIS A 112 -27.74 9.81 5.13
CA HIS A 112 -28.82 9.34 4.29
C HIS A 112 -28.76 7.79 4.18
N PRO A 113 -29.87 7.06 4.35
CA PRO A 113 -29.87 5.59 4.44
C PRO A 113 -29.14 4.89 3.29
N ARG A 114 -29.24 5.47 2.08
CA ARG A 114 -28.59 4.96 0.85
C ARG A 114 -27.05 5.06 0.88
N LEU A 115 -26.46 5.95 1.68
CA LEU A 115 -25.00 6.14 1.79
C LEU A 115 -24.36 5.23 2.86
N LYS A 116 -25.16 4.61 3.76
CA LYS A 116 -24.65 3.71 4.80
C LYS A 116 -23.88 2.48 4.28
N PRO A 117 -24.28 1.81 3.18
CA PRO A 117 -23.51 0.71 2.59
C PRO A 117 -22.13 1.15 2.09
N VAL A 118 -22.05 2.34 1.49
CA VAL A 118 -20.81 2.91 0.95
C VAL A 118 -19.81 3.16 2.09
N MET A 119 -20.28 3.73 3.19
CA MET A 119 -19.47 3.94 4.39
C MET A 119 -18.96 2.62 4.96
N ARG A 120 -19.77 1.56 4.99
CA ARG A 120 -19.34 0.22 5.40
C ARG A 120 -18.23 -0.35 4.50
N VAL A 121 -18.37 -0.23 3.18
CA VAL A 121 -17.36 -0.72 2.23
C VAL A 121 -16.03 0.01 2.42
N ILE A 122 -16.06 1.33 2.61
CA ILE A 122 -14.84 2.12 2.86
C ILE A 122 -14.16 1.66 4.16
N THR A 123 -14.93 1.51 5.25
CA THR A 123 -14.39 1.02 6.52
C THR A 123 -13.78 -0.37 6.38
N VAL A 124 -14.43 -1.30 5.67
CA VAL A 124 -13.90 -2.66 5.42
C VAL A 124 -12.63 -2.62 4.56
N SER A 125 -12.61 -1.79 3.51
CA SER A 125 -11.43 -1.66 2.64
C SER A 125 -10.20 -1.15 3.40
N ARG A 126 -10.40 -0.28 4.40
CA ARG A 126 -9.35 0.19 5.30
C ARG A 126 -8.74 -0.95 6.12
N TRP A 127 -9.59 -1.81 6.70
CA TRP A 127 -9.13 -2.98 7.45
C TRP A 127 -8.42 -4.00 6.55
N MET A 128 -8.88 -4.18 5.31
CA MET A 128 -8.19 -5.03 4.33
C MET A 128 -6.81 -4.48 3.95
N LEU A 129 -6.68 -3.17 3.71
CA LEU A 129 -5.37 -2.58 3.41
C LEU A 129 -4.43 -2.66 4.62
N PHE A 130 -4.93 -2.41 5.84
CA PHE A 130 -4.14 -2.60 7.05
C PHE A 130 -3.69 -4.06 7.22
N SER A 131 -4.56 -5.03 6.91
CA SER A 131 -4.20 -6.45 7.02
C SER A 131 -3.10 -6.85 6.03
N THR A 132 -2.95 -6.19 4.89
CA THR A 132 -1.80 -6.43 3.99
C THR A 132 -0.46 -6.03 4.62
N VAL A 133 -0.42 -4.95 5.41
CA VAL A 133 0.79 -4.54 6.14
C VAL A 133 1.12 -5.54 7.25
N VAL A 134 0.10 -6.02 7.96
CA VAL A 134 0.25 -7.09 8.97
C VAL A 134 0.73 -8.39 8.32
N LEU A 135 0.15 -8.78 7.18
CA LEU A 135 0.57 -9.97 6.44
C LEU A 135 2.02 -9.86 5.98
N LEU A 136 2.45 -8.69 5.51
CA LEU A 136 3.84 -8.44 5.17
C LEU A 136 4.77 -8.64 6.37
N ALA A 137 4.38 -8.17 7.56
CA ALA A 137 5.13 -8.41 8.79
C ALA A 137 5.20 -9.91 9.15
N VAL A 138 4.11 -10.66 8.99
CA VAL A 138 4.08 -12.12 9.18
C VAL A 138 5.01 -12.82 8.18
N VAL A 139 5.02 -12.39 6.91
CA VAL A 139 5.95 -12.93 5.90
C VAL A 139 7.40 -12.72 6.30
N PHE A 140 7.77 -11.52 6.77
CA PHE A 140 9.12 -11.26 7.28
C PHE A 140 9.47 -12.13 8.49
N ALA A 141 8.51 -12.35 9.41
CA ALA A 141 8.71 -13.23 10.56
C ALA A 141 8.92 -14.69 10.15
N VAL A 142 8.11 -15.22 9.22
CA VAL A 142 8.25 -16.58 8.69
C VAL A 142 9.58 -16.74 7.96
N LEU A 143 9.95 -15.79 7.09
CA LEU A 143 11.24 -15.82 6.40
C LEU A 143 12.42 -15.81 7.38
N TYR A 144 12.29 -15.13 8.52
CA TYR A 144 13.32 -15.11 9.56
C TYR A 144 13.45 -16.45 10.28
N ILE A 145 12.32 -17.13 10.54
CA ILE A 145 12.33 -18.47 11.13
C ILE A 145 13.02 -19.47 10.18
N ILE A 146 12.76 -19.38 8.88
CA ILE A 146 13.32 -20.29 7.87
C ILE A 146 14.81 -19.98 7.60
N HIS A 147 15.15 -18.68 7.51
CA HIS A 147 16.49 -18.21 7.13
C HIS A 147 16.94 -17.05 8.03
N PRO A 148 17.44 -17.32 9.25
CA PRO A 148 17.87 -16.27 10.16
C PRO A 148 19.08 -15.52 9.56
N GLY A 149 18.94 -14.21 9.38
CA GLY A 149 20.00 -13.37 8.79
C GLY A 149 19.83 -11.89 9.07
N ARG A 150 20.93 -11.20 9.38
CA ARG A 150 20.96 -9.75 9.70
C ARG A 150 20.40 -8.87 8.58
N VAL A 151 20.57 -9.29 7.32
CA VAL A 151 20.04 -8.57 6.14
C VAL A 151 18.51 -8.54 6.15
N LEU A 152 17.87 -9.63 6.59
CA LEU A 152 16.40 -9.70 6.63
C LEU A 152 15.82 -8.79 7.73
N LEU A 153 16.50 -8.69 8.88
CA LEU A 153 16.12 -7.77 9.95
C LEU A 153 16.21 -6.31 9.52
N ILE A 154 17.30 -5.92 8.84
CA ILE A 154 17.46 -4.56 8.31
C ILE A 154 16.37 -4.27 7.26
N ALA A 155 16.11 -5.22 6.35
CA ALA A 155 15.04 -5.07 5.35
C ALA A 155 13.66 -4.89 6.01
N ALA A 156 13.33 -5.66 7.04
CA ALA A 156 12.08 -5.53 7.79
C ALA A 156 11.99 -4.19 8.54
N ALA A 157 13.07 -3.76 9.18
CA ALA A 157 13.15 -2.49 9.93
C ALA A 157 12.97 -1.25 9.05
N ILE A 158 13.26 -1.33 7.75
CA ILE A 158 13.02 -0.24 6.80
C ILE A 158 11.65 -0.38 6.14
N THR A 159 11.30 -1.58 5.67
CA THR A 159 10.10 -1.80 4.84
C THR A 159 8.81 -1.67 5.65
N LEU A 160 8.76 -2.21 6.87
CA LEU A 160 7.53 -2.20 7.67
C LEU A 160 7.14 -0.78 8.12
N PRO A 161 8.06 0.07 8.64
CA PRO A 161 7.72 1.45 8.97
C PRO A 161 7.35 2.26 7.73
N LEU A 162 8.09 2.10 6.62
CA LEU A 162 7.81 2.83 5.38
C LEU A 162 6.41 2.52 4.84
N MET A 163 6.04 1.23 4.77
CA MET A 163 4.71 0.80 4.31
C MET A 163 3.61 1.23 5.29
N SER A 164 3.87 1.22 6.60
CA SER A 164 2.91 1.68 7.62
C SER A 164 2.66 3.18 7.52
N VAL A 165 3.72 4.00 7.36
CA VAL A 165 3.60 5.44 7.17
C VAL A 165 2.87 5.74 5.87
N LEU A 166 3.25 5.09 4.77
CA LEU A 166 2.58 5.23 3.48
C LEU A 166 1.08 4.91 3.59
N PHE A 167 0.72 3.80 4.25
CA PHE A 167 -0.67 3.43 4.50
C PHE A 167 -1.41 4.49 5.31
N LEU A 168 -0.85 4.97 6.42
CA LEU A 168 -1.48 5.99 7.25
C LEU A 168 -1.69 7.31 6.51
N VAL A 169 -0.71 7.72 5.69
CA VAL A 169 -0.81 8.93 4.87
C VAL A 169 -1.90 8.77 3.81
N LEU A 170 -1.89 7.66 3.07
CA LEU A 170 -2.92 7.37 2.06
C LEU A 170 -4.30 7.28 2.68
N ASP A 171 -4.46 6.56 3.80
CA ASP A 171 -5.72 6.44 4.53
C ASP A 171 -6.23 7.80 4.96
N ARG A 172 -5.39 8.63 5.59
CA ARG A 172 -5.81 9.98 6.02
C ARG A 172 -6.20 10.87 4.84
N LEU A 173 -5.46 10.84 3.74
CA LEU A 173 -5.77 11.65 2.56
C LEU A 173 -7.07 11.19 1.90
N VAL A 174 -7.26 9.88 1.73
CA VAL A 174 -8.47 9.29 1.16
C VAL A 174 -9.66 9.58 2.07
N MET A 175 -9.55 9.31 3.37
CA MET A 175 -10.65 9.50 4.32
C MET A 175 -11.07 10.96 4.43
N LYS A 176 -10.10 11.89 4.54
CA LYS A 176 -10.41 13.33 4.60
C LYS A 176 -11.12 13.81 3.34
N THR A 177 -10.84 13.21 2.18
CA THR A 177 -11.46 13.61 0.91
C THR A 177 -12.83 12.97 0.72
N VAL A 178 -12.95 11.67 1.00
CA VAL A 178 -14.17 10.89 0.75
C VAL A 178 -15.25 11.19 1.80
N ILE A 179 -14.90 11.28 3.09
CA ILE A 179 -15.87 11.62 4.16
C ILE A 179 -16.49 12.99 3.90
N ARG A 180 -15.68 13.99 3.51
CA ARG A 180 -16.19 15.33 3.18
C ARG A 180 -17.22 15.29 2.05
N ARG A 181 -16.95 14.51 0.99
CA ARG A 181 -17.90 14.33 -0.13
C ARG A 181 -19.17 13.59 0.27
N ILE A 182 -19.06 12.57 1.13
CA ILE A 182 -20.22 11.81 1.61
C ILE A 182 -21.13 12.71 2.45
N HIS A 183 -20.56 13.48 3.38
CA HIS A 183 -21.35 14.41 4.19
C HIS A 183 -22.02 15.48 3.34
N SER A 184 -21.30 16.11 2.40
CA SER A 184 -21.91 17.13 1.52
C SER A 184 -23.04 16.56 0.66
N THR A 185 -22.88 15.33 0.16
CA THR A 185 -23.92 14.65 -0.62
C THR A 185 -25.12 14.32 0.26
N SER A 186 -24.89 13.85 1.49
CA SER A 186 -25.94 13.54 2.45
C SER A 186 -26.73 14.79 2.84
N THR A 187 -26.07 15.94 3.03
CA THR A 187 -26.77 17.19 3.36
C THR A 187 -27.63 17.66 2.20
N LEU A 188 -27.16 17.56 0.94
CA LEU A 188 -27.95 17.89 -0.24
C LEU A 188 -29.19 17.00 -0.38
N MET A 189 -29.04 15.68 -0.24
CA MET A 189 -30.15 14.74 -0.36
C MET A 189 -31.22 14.90 0.74
N LEU A 190 -30.86 15.45 1.89
CA LEU A 190 -31.79 15.67 3.01
C LEU A 190 -32.46 17.05 3.00
N SER A 191 -31.83 18.05 2.38
CA SER A 191 -32.29 19.44 2.41
C SER A 191 -33.08 19.85 1.16
N THR A 192 -32.93 19.13 0.05
CA THR A 192 -33.44 19.54 -1.26
C THR A 192 -34.42 18.51 -1.81
N GLN A 193 -35.49 18.96 -2.48
CA GLN A 193 -36.38 18.06 -3.20
C GLN A 193 -35.72 17.54 -4.50
N PRO A 194 -35.91 16.27 -4.86
CA PRO A 194 -35.35 15.70 -6.08
C PRO A 194 -36.07 16.21 -7.33
N GLU A 195 -35.30 16.50 -8.38
CA GLU A 195 -35.81 16.77 -9.73
C GLU A 195 -35.54 15.56 -10.64
N ALA A 196 -36.59 15.06 -11.31
CA ALA A 196 -36.48 13.93 -12.21
C ALA A 196 -35.80 14.34 -13.53
N MET A 197 -34.66 13.71 -13.83
CA MET A 197 -33.86 14.01 -15.01
C MET A 197 -33.35 12.75 -15.70
N VAL A 198 -32.98 12.88 -16.97
CA VAL A 198 -32.28 11.87 -17.74
C VAL A 198 -30.80 12.23 -17.79
N MET A 199 -29.97 11.34 -17.27
CA MET A 199 -28.51 11.41 -17.35
C MET A 199 -28.02 10.67 -18.59
N GLN A 200 -27.32 11.39 -19.46
CA GLN A 200 -26.72 10.85 -20.67
C GLN A 200 -25.18 10.92 -20.60
N PRO A 201 -24.47 9.79 -20.52
CA PRO A 201 -23.02 9.79 -20.48
C PRO A 201 -22.39 10.27 -21.79
N THR A 202 -21.45 11.21 -21.70
CA THR A 202 -20.74 11.74 -22.89
C THR A 202 -19.61 10.81 -23.36
N GLY A 203 -19.18 9.88 -22.51
CA GLY A 203 -18.00 9.03 -22.75
C GLY A 203 -16.66 9.73 -22.49
N VAL A 204 -16.66 11.02 -22.11
CA VAL A 204 -15.45 11.75 -21.69
C VAL A 204 -15.24 11.54 -20.19
N SER A 205 -14.01 11.18 -19.81
CA SER A 205 -13.61 10.99 -18.42
C SER A 205 -12.43 11.90 -18.08
N LEU A 206 -12.50 12.54 -16.92
CA LEU A 206 -11.47 13.38 -16.33
C LEU A 206 -10.95 12.74 -15.04
N MET A 207 -9.89 13.30 -14.45
CA MET A 207 -9.40 12.87 -13.13
C MET A 207 -10.46 13.03 -12.04
N GLN A 208 -11.36 14.01 -12.19
CA GLN A 208 -12.40 14.33 -11.22
C GLN A 208 -13.64 13.41 -11.35
N GLY A 209 -13.83 12.74 -12.48
CA GLY A 209 -15.01 11.91 -12.77
C GLY A 209 -15.40 11.85 -14.25
N HIS A 210 -16.58 11.32 -14.54
CA HIS A 210 -17.16 11.23 -15.87
C HIS A 210 -18.02 12.46 -16.17
N ILE A 211 -17.92 12.99 -17.39
CA ILE A 211 -18.79 14.07 -17.83
C ILE A 211 -20.11 13.47 -18.32
N VAL A 212 -21.22 13.96 -17.77
CA VAL A 212 -22.57 13.56 -18.14
C VAL A 212 -23.40 14.78 -18.50
N GLU A 213 -24.28 14.60 -19.46
CA GLU A 213 -25.34 15.55 -19.81
C GLU A 213 -26.57 15.26 -18.95
N LEU A 214 -27.14 16.29 -18.34
CA LEU A 214 -28.40 16.21 -17.62
C LEU A 214 -29.48 16.88 -18.47
N ARG A 215 -30.60 16.19 -18.67
CA ARG A 215 -31.77 16.68 -19.42
C ARG A 215 -33.01 16.51 -18.56
N LYS A 216 -33.92 17.49 -18.58
CA LYS A 216 -35.23 17.29 -17.94
C LYS A 216 -36.06 16.28 -18.75
N GLN A 217 -36.88 15.49 -18.08
CA GLN A 217 -37.59 14.37 -18.70
C GLN A 217 -38.54 14.80 -19.82
N ASP A 218 -39.15 15.98 -19.70
CA ASP A 218 -40.16 16.49 -20.64
C ASP A 218 -39.57 17.33 -21.80
N THR A 219 -38.24 17.38 -21.93
CA THR A 219 -37.60 18.21 -22.96
C THR A 219 -37.33 17.40 -24.22
N ALA A 220 -37.66 17.96 -25.39
CA ALA A 220 -37.37 17.36 -26.69
C ALA A 220 -35.87 16.99 -26.84
N LEU A 221 -35.60 15.90 -27.56
CA LEU A 221 -34.24 15.35 -27.72
C LEU A 221 -33.26 16.36 -28.35
N ASP A 222 -33.77 17.29 -29.17
CA ASP A 222 -33.01 18.32 -29.88
C ASP A 222 -32.85 19.64 -29.11
N SER A 223 -33.37 19.74 -27.89
CA SER A 223 -33.15 20.91 -27.04
C SER A 223 -31.74 20.89 -26.42
N PRO A 224 -31.19 22.04 -26.00
CA PRO A 224 -29.94 22.06 -25.22
C PRO A 224 -30.09 21.27 -23.91
N PRO A 225 -29.03 20.58 -23.43
CA PRO A 225 -29.05 19.95 -22.12
C PRO A 225 -29.19 21.00 -21.00
N TRP A 226 -29.81 20.61 -19.89
CA TRP A 226 -29.97 21.47 -18.71
C TRP A 226 -28.62 21.87 -18.13
N GLY A 227 -27.67 20.93 -18.13
CA GLY A 227 -26.31 21.20 -17.68
C GLY A 227 -25.36 20.03 -17.93
N LEU A 228 -24.07 20.32 -17.83
CA LEU A 228 -23.01 19.33 -17.89
C LEU A 228 -22.45 19.13 -16.49
N ALA A 229 -22.51 17.91 -15.98
CA ALA A 229 -22.02 17.56 -14.66
C ALA A 229 -20.80 16.63 -14.78
N CYS A 230 -19.81 16.84 -13.91
CA CYS A 230 -18.72 15.88 -13.71
C CYS A 230 -19.05 15.06 -12.47
N ILE A 231 -19.36 13.78 -12.68
CA ILE A 231 -19.82 12.88 -11.63
C ILE A 231 -18.81 11.77 -11.36
N THR A 232 -18.69 11.38 -10.11
CA THR A 232 -17.96 10.17 -9.73
C THR A 232 -18.94 9.11 -9.23
N THR A 233 -18.61 7.86 -9.50
CA THR A 233 -19.43 6.71 -9.14
C THR A 233 -19.12 6.25 -7.72
N SER A 234 -20.15 5.90 -6.94
CA SER A 234 -19.97 5.35 -5.60
C SER A 234 -19.45 3.90 -5.55
N GLY A 235 -19.37 3.19 -6.68
CA GLY A 235 -19.04 1.75 -6.66
C GLY A 235 -18.56 1.14 -7.98
N GLN A 236 -19.30 1.31 -9.09
CA GLN A 236 -18.84 0.77 -10.38
C GLN A 236 -17.91 1.73 -11.12
N LYS A 237 -16.72 1.23 -11.48
CA LYS A 237 -15.68 1.96 -12.20
C LYS A 237 -16.06 2.36 -13.64
N TYR A 238 -17.17 1.82 -14.17
CA TYR A 238 -17.60 2.01 -15.56
C TYR A 238 -19.05 2.49 -15.63
N LEU A 239 -19.24 3.67 -16.22
CA LEU A 239 -20.56 4.21 -16.56
C LEU A 239 -20.93 3.77 -17.99
N GLY A 240 -21.98 2.94 -18.12
CA GLY A 240 -22.45 2.47 -19.44
C GLY A 240 -22.95 3.62 -20.32
N ARG A 241 -22.91 3.48 -21.65
CA ARG A 241 -23.28 4.55 -22.61
C ARG A 241 -24.78 4.85 -22.72
N LYS A 242 -25.64 4.03 -22.11
CA LYS A 242 -27.10 4.18 -22.24
C LYS A 242 -27.60 5.31 -21.34
N PRO A 243 -28.56 6.13 -21.79
CA PRO A 243 -29.25 7.09 -20.93
C PRO A 243 -29.89 6.38 -19.73
N ARG A 244 -29.90 7.05 -18.58
CA ARG A 244 -30.54 6.56 -17.36
C ARG A 244 -31.34 7.66 -16.71
N GLU A 245 -32.54 7.30 -16.25
CA GLU A 245 -33.34 8.16 -15.38
C GLU A 245 -32.68 8.23 -14.01
N VAL A 246 -32.58 9.45 -13.50
CA VAL A 246 -31.92 9.76 -12.23
C VAL A 246 -32.70 10.86 -11.51
N LEU A 247 -32.70 10.78 -10.19
CA LEU A 247 -33.19 11.86 -9.34
C LEU A 247 -32.02 12.78 -8.99
N VAL A 248 -32.09 14.04 -9.39
CA VAL A 248 -31.04 15.03 -9.17
C VAL A 248 -31.39 15.89 -7.97
N TYR A 249 -30.47 15.98 -7.02
CA TYR A 249 -30.54 16.87 -5.87
C TYR A 249 -29.50 17.96 -6.09
N HIS A 250 -29.96 19.21 -6.24
CA HIS A 250 -29.12 20.38 -6.48
C HIS A 250 -29.69 21.59 -5.74
N ASP A 251 -28.82 22.31 -5.04
CA ASP A 251 -29.20 23.57 -4.41
C ASP A 251 -28.76 24.72 -5.33
N ALA A 252 -29.73 25.48 -5.83
CA ALA A 252 -29.47 26.62 -6.72
C ALA A 252 -28.65 27.74 -6.04
N ALA A 253 -28.66 27.80 -4.71
CA ALA A 253 -27.87 28.75 -3.93
C ALA A 253 -26.44 28.25 -3.64
N ASP A 254 -26.10 27.00 -3.96
CA ASP A 254 -24.77 26.45 -3.71
C ASP A 254 -23.71 27.03 -4.66
N ARG A 255 -22.77 27.78 -4.09
CA ARG A 255 -21.67 28.43 -4.82
C ARG A 255 -20.70 27.43 -5.47
N GLU A 256 -20.67 26.18 -4.99
CA GLU A 256 -19.85 25.11 -5.57
C GLU A 256 -20.63 24.25 -6.59
N SER A 257 -21.90 24.57 -6.83
CA SER A 257 -22.79 23.87 -7.77
C SER A 257 -22.74 22.34 -7.65
N ARG A 258 -22.76 21.85 -6.40
CA ARG A 258 -22.67 20.43 -6.10
C ARG A 258 -23.97 19.72 -6.46
N LEU A 259 -23.84 18.47 -6.90
CA LEU A 259 -24.93 17.62 -7.32
C LEU A 259 -24.83 16.25 -6.64
N ALA A 260 -25.97 15.75 -6.17
CA ALA A 260 -26.16 14.34 -5.89
C ALA A 260 -27.15 13.75 -6.90
N LEU A 261 -26.86 12.56 -7.44
CA LEU A 261 -27.78 11.84 -8.32
C LEU A 261 -28.09 10.46 -7.75
N ASP A 262 -29.37 10.14 -7.59
CA ASP A 262 -29.82 8.78 -7.28
C ASP A 262 -30.25 8.07 -8.56
N GLY A 263 -29.44 7.10 -9.00
CA GLY A 263 -29.74 6.21 -10.13
C GLY A 263 -30.35 4.87 -9.70
N GLY A 264 -30.99 4.82 -8.52
CA GLY A 264 -31.67 3.66 -7.98
C GLY A 264 -30.73 2.64 -7.33
N LYS A 265 -29.87 1.98 -8.12
CA LYS A 265 -28.86 1.02 -7.60
C LYS A 265 -27.55 1.68 -7.19
N GLN A 266 -27.29 2.90 -7.67
CA GLN A 266 -26.04 3.61 -7.48
C GLN A 266 -26.31 5.08 -7.21
N ILE A 267 -25.56 5.64 -6.27
CA ILE A 267 -25.52 7.08 -6.03
C ILE A 267 -24.31 7.63 -6.77
N PHE A 268 -24.51 8.75 -7.44
CA PHE A 268 -23.45 9.55 -8.02
C PHE A 268 -23.38 10.86 -7.26
N TRP A 269 -22.19 11.43 -7.15
CA TRP A 269 -22.01 12.78 -6.67
C TRP A 269 -21.03 13.50 -7.58
N GLY A 270 -21.23 14.80 -7.74
CA GLY A 270 -20.48 15.58 -8.70
C GLY A 270 -20.72 17.07 -8.53
N THR A 271 -20.28 17.81 -9.53
CA THR A 271 -20.51 19.25 -9.63
C THR A 271 -20.94 19.57 -11.06
N LEU A 272 -21.75 20.61 -11.23
CA LEU A 272 -21.89 21.25 -12.53
C LEU A 272 -20.53 21.78 -12.98
N THR A 273 -20.26 21.66 -14.27
CA THR A 273 -18.94 21.99 -14.82
C THR A 273 -19.02 23.14 -15.81
N THR A 274 -18.13 24.11 -15.61
CA THR A 274 -17.90 25.18 -16.59
C THR A 274 -16.98 24.70 -17.71
N ALA A 275 -16.90 25.45 -18.82
CA ALA A 275 -15.98 25.14 -19.92
C ALA A 275 -14.52 25.18 -19.45
N GLU A 276 -14.15 26.17 -18.64
CA GLU A 276 -12.79 26.33 -18.10
C GLU A 276 -12.38 25.15 -17.21
N GLN A 277 -13.27 24.70 -16.32
CA GLN A 277 -13.00 23.55 -15.44
C GLN A 277 -12.79 22.26 -16.24
N ARG A 278 -13.55 22.06 -17.34
CA ARG A 278 -13.40 20.91 -18.23
C ARG A 278 -12.06 20.95 -18.96
N GLU A 279 -11.66 22.11 -19.46
CA GLU A 279 -10.38 22.28 -20.12
C GLU A 279 -9.21 22.09 -19.14
N GLN A 280 -9.29 22.66 -17.93
CA GLN A 280 -8.30 22.47 -16.87
C GLN A 280 -8.21 21.00 -16.45
N GLY A 281 -9.36 20.32 -16.32
CA GLY A 281 -9.45 18.89 -16.06
C GLY A 281 -8.72 18.08 -17.13
N ARG A 282 -8.97 18.36 -18.41
CA ARG A 282 -8.28 17.71 -19.54
C ARG A 282 -6.77 17.96 -19.51
N ARG A 283 -6.34 19.21 -19.32
CA ARG A 283 -4.91 19.56 -19.21
C ARG A 283 -4.25 18.87 -18.03
N SER A 284 -4.94 18.71 -16.90
CA SER A 284 -4.41 17.99 -15.73
C SER A 284 -4.26 16.49 -15.99
N LEU A 285 -5.25 15.86 -16.63
CA LEU A 285 -5.20 14.45 -17.04
C LEU A 285 -4.04 14.19 -18.01
N ASN A 286 -3.91 15.01 -19.05
CA ASN A 286 -2.83 14.87 -20.04
C ASN A 286 -1.46 15.09 -19.39
N ARG A 287 -1.31 16.07 -18.50
CA ARG A 287 -0.06 16.27 -17.74
C ARG A 287 0.31 15.04 -16.93
N VAL A 288 -0.64 14.44 -16.21
CA VAL A 288 -0.36 13.22 -15.43
C VAL A 288 0.01 12.05 -16.35
N LEU A 289 -0.71 11.85 -17.46
CA LEU A 289 -0.38 10.80 -18.42
C LEU A 289 1.02 10.98 -19.01
N LEU A 290 1.41 12.21 -19.37
CA LEU A 290 2.75 12.52 -19.87
C LEU A 290 3.84 12.31 -18.81
N LEU A 291 3.58 12.69 -17.54
CA LEU A 291 4.52 12.46 -16.44
C LEU A 291 4.72 10.97 -16.18
N VAL A 292 3.64 10.18 -16.20
CA VAL A 292 3.74 8.72 -16.05
C VAL A 292 4.51 8.11 -17.22
N LEU A 293 4.25 8.55 -18.45
CA LEU A 293 4.99 8.10 -19.63
C LEU A 293 6.49 8.46 -19.50
N ALA A 294 6.81 9.69 -19.13
CA ALA A 294 8.19 10.15 -18.94
C ALA A 294 8.92 9.33 -17.86
N LEU A 295 8.24 9.00 -16.75
CA LEU A 295 8.79 8.13 -15.71
C LEU A 295 9.08 6.72 -16.23
N LEU A 296 8.14 6.11 -16.97
CA LEU A 296 8.33 4.78 -17.54
C LEU A 296 9.47 4.75 -18.58
N VAL A 297 9.56 5.77 -19.43
CA VAL A 297 10.66 5.94 -20.39
C VAL A 297 11.99 6.12 -19.66
N GLY A 298 12.03 6.95 -18.62
CA GLY A 298 13.23 7.16 -17.80
C GLY A 298 13.71 5.87 -17.12
N ILE A 299 12.80 5.06 -16.56
CA ILE A 299 13.14 3.76 -15.98
C ILE A 299 13.74 2.84 -17.05
N GLY A 300 13.13 2.73 -18.22
CA GLY A 300 13.69 1.89 -19.28
C GLY A 300 15.03 2.41 -19.81
N MET A 301 15.25 3.73 -19.86
CA MET A 301 16.55 4.31 -20.21
C MET A 301 17.64 3.93 -19.20
N LEU A 302 17.34 3.91 -17.90
CA LEU A 302 18.27 3.42 -16.88
C LEU A 302 18.64 1.95 -17.10
N PHE A 303 17.67 1.11 -17.45
CA PHE A 303 17.93 -0.28 -17.80
C PHE A 303 18.81 -0.41 -19.06
N TYR A 304 18.62 0.45 -20.06
CA TYR A 304 19.51 0.50 -21.23
C TYR A 304 20.94 0.82 -20.86
N VAL A 305 21.15 1.89 -20.09
CA VAL A 305 22.49 2.31 -19.64
C VAL A 305 23.15 1.19 -18.84
N GLN A 306 22.41 0.53 -17.93
CA GLN A 306 22.93 -0.60 -17.17
C GLN A 306 23.30 -1.80 -18.07
N SER A 307 22.53 -2.06 -19.13
CA SER A 307 22.82 -3.14 -20.08
C SER A 307 24.02 -2.84 -20.96
N ASP A 308 24.20 -1.59 -21.38
CA ASP A 308 25.33 -1.14 -22.22
C ASP A 308 26.65 -1.20 -21.43
N MET A 309 26.66 -0.71 -20.18
CA MET A 309 27.81 -0.87 -19.28
C MET A 309 28.24 -2.33 -19.10
N ARG A 310 27.28 -3.27 -19.06
CA ARG A 310 27.59 -4.70 -18.97
C ARG A 310 28.15 -5.24 -20.30
N MET A 311 27.72 -4.71 -21.44
CA MET A 311 28.23 -5.10 -22.75
C MET A 311 29.68 -4.71 -22.96
N ASP A 312 30.13 -3.55 -22.48
CA ASP A 312 31.53 -3.13 -22.63
C ASP A 312 32.50 -4.10 -21.95
N ALA A 313 32.17 -4.56 -20.74
CA ALA A 313 32.95 -5.58 -20.06
C ALA A 313 32.96 -6.93 -20.82
N VAL A 314 31.85 -7.29 -21.46
CA VAL A 314 31.76 -8.54 -22.26
C VAL A 314 32.55 -8.41 -23.56
N ARG A 315 32.52 -7.25 -24.23
CA ARG A 315 33.29 -6.99 -25.47
C ARG A 315 34.79 -7.13 -25.23
N GLU A 316 35.29 -6.55 -24.15
CA GLU A 316 36.71 -6.65 -23.81
C GLU A 316 37.11 -8.10 -23.51
N ASN A 317 36.33 -8.81 -22.68
CA ASN A 317 36.61 -10.22 -22.40
C ASN A 317 36.51 -11.11 -23.65
N LEU A 318 35.59 -10.83 -24.58
CA LEU A 318 35.49 -11.55 -25.85
C LEU A 318 36.72 -11.31 -26.71
N ARG A 319 37.20 -10.07 -26.78
CA ARG A 319 38.45 -9.73 -27.49
C ARG A 319 39.66 -10.46 -26.90
N LEU A 320 39.79 -10.48 -25.58
CA LEU A 320 40.85 -11.22 -24.89
C LEU A 320 40.72 -12.73 -25.10
N ALA A 321 39.50 -13.27 -25.10
CA ALA A 321 39.24 -14.67 -25.42
C ALA A 321 39.71 -15.04 -26.84
N GLU A 322 39.36 -14.24 -27.84
CA GLU A 322 39.76 -14.43 -29.24
C GLU A 322 41.29 -14.32 -29.42
N GLN A 323 41.92 -13.33 -28.78
CA GLN A 323 43.37 -13.13 -28.85
C GLN A 323 44.14 -14.26 -28.16
N SER A 324 43.64 -14.72 -27.00
CA SER A 324 44.30 -15.75 -26.19
C SER A 324 44.50 -17.07 -26.93
N ALA A 325 43.67 -17.37 -27.94
CA ALA A 325 43.86 -18.52 -28.81
C ALA A 325 45.25 -18.58 -29.48
N HIS A 326 45.91 -17.42 -29.63
CA HIS A 326 47.20 -17.27 -30.30
C HIS A 326 48.33 -16.85 -29.34
N TRP A 327 48.05 -16.80 -28.02
CA TRP A 327 49.05 -16.41 -27.04
C TRP A 327 50.11 -17.50 -26.83
N PRO A 328 51.38 -17.11 -26.59
CA PRO A 328 52.42 -18.05 -26.19
C PRO A 328 52.08 -18.70 -24.84
N SER A 329 52.55 -19.94 -24.64
CA SER A 329 52.24 -20.74 -23.46
C SER A 329 53.50 -21.17 -22.71
N VAL A 330 53.43 -21.24 -21.38
CA VAL A 330 54.50 -21.69 -20.49
C VAL A 330 53.96 -22.67 -19.45
N PRO A 331 54.80 -23.58 -18.90
CA PRO A 331 54.41 -24.39 -17.76
C PRO A 331 54.23 -23.53 -16.50
N GLY A 332 53.22 -23.86 -15.71
CA GLY A 332 52.93 -23.26 -14.41
C GLY A 332 52.49 -24.31 -13.38
N VAL A 333 52.38 -23.88 -12.12
CA VAL A 333 51.99 -24.74 -10.99
C VAL A 333 50.80 -24.15 -10.26
N VAL A 334 49.78 -24.97 -10.00
CA VAL A 334 48.60 -24.56 -9.22
C VAL A 334 48.99 -24.39 -7.75
N GLN A 335 48.77 -23.21 -7.21
CA GLN A 335 49.01 -22.88 -5.80
C GLN A 335 47.81 -23.23 -4.92
N SER A 336 46.60 -22.91 -5.39
CA SER A 336 45.36 -23.21 -4.68
C SER A 336 44.23 -23.53 -5.66
N SER A 337 43.31 -24.39 -5.24
CA SER A 337 42.10 -24.71 -5.99
C SER A 337 40.96 -25.00 -5.03
N GLY A 338 39.80 -24.43 -5.31
CA GLY A 338 38.64 -24.54 -4.45
C GLY A 338 37.36 -24.04 -5.12
N VAL A 339 36.30 -23.95 -4.31
CA VAL A 339 35.01 -23.43 -4.76
C VAL A 339 34.60 -22.25 -3.90
N GLU A 340 34.44 -21.10 -4.55
CA GLU A 340 33.96 -19.88 -3.93
C GLU A 340 32.42 -19.81 -3.99
N LYS A 341 31.79 -19.47 -2.87
CA LYS A 341 30.36 -19.17 -2.80
C LYS A 341 30.13 -17.69 -3.05
N ARG A 342 29.57 -17.35 -4.22
CA ARG A 342 29.19 -15.97 -4.57
C ARG A 342 27.70 -15.75 -4.40
N LYS A 343 27.32 -14.56 -3.93
CA LYS A 343 25.92 -14.12 -3.93
C LYS A 343 25.66 -13.26 -5.15
N VAL A 344 25.00 -13.84 -6.15
CA VAL A 344 24.70 -13.15 -7.41
C VAL A 344 23.28 -12.59 -7.36
N SER A 345 23.12 -11.35 -7.78
CA SER A 345 21.81 -10.70 -7.88
C SER A 345 21.05 -11.26 -9.08
N ARG A 346 19.83 -11.78 -8.86
CA ARG A 346 18.91 -12.18 -9.93
C ARG A 346 17.55 -11.54 -9.68
N GLY A 347 17.30 -10.41 -10.32
CA GLY A 347 16.09 -9.61 -10.10
C GLY A 347 16.04 -9.08 -8.67
N ARG A 348 15.02 -9.44 -7.89
CA ARG A 348 14.86 -9.02 -6.48
C ARG A 348 15.53 -9.97 -5.46
N SER A 349 16.11 -11.08 -5.92
CA SER A 349 16.64 -12.14 -5.03
C SER A 349 18.15 -12.31 -5.19
N LYS A 350 18.87 -12.52 -4.08
CA LYS A 350 20.26 -12.98 -4.12
C LYS A 350 20.26 -14.51 -4.17
N VAL A 351 20.83 -15.07 -5.23
CA VAL A 351 20.96 -16.52 -5.39
C VAL A 351 22.42 -16.89 -5.07
N THR A 352 22.61 -17.95 -4.30
CA THR A 352 23.93 -18.54 -4.09
C THR A 352 24.38 -19.20 -5.39
N ALA A 353 25.51 -18.74 -5.90
CA ALA A 353 26.21 -19.35 -7.02
C ALA A 353 27.61 -19.80 -6.54
N TYR A 354 28.21 -20.69 -7.30
CA TYR A 354 29.46 -21.36 -7.00
C TYR A 354 30.41 -21.16 -8.18
N ALA A 355 31.64 -20.75 -7.91
CA ALA A 355 32.69 -20.57 -8.90
C ALA A 355 33.88 -21.45 -8.52
N ALA A 356 34.49 -22.13 -9.49
CA ALA A 356 35.83 -22.68 -9.28
C ALA A 356 36.80 -21.50 -9.15
N GLU A 357 37.63 -21.53 -8.10
CA GLU A 357 38.65 -20.54 -7.83
C GLU A 357 39.98 -21.27 -7.83
N VAL A 358 40.84 -20.93 -8.80
CA VAL A 358 42.13 -21.57 -9.01
C VAL A 358 43.18 -20.46 -9.08
N THR A 359 44.21 -20.55 -8.25
CA THR A 359 45.38 -19.66 -8.31
C THR A 359 46.58 -20.46 -8.75
N TYR A 360 47.33 -19.95 -9.71
CA TYR A 360 48.51 -20.62 -10.28
C TYR A 360 49.66 -19.63 -10.46
N GLN A 361 50.87 -20.17 -10.50
CA GLN A 361 52.10 -19.41 -10.66
C GLN A 361 52.83 -19.88 -11.91
N TYR A 362 53.40 -18.95 -12.66
CA TYR A 362 54.14 -19.22 -13.90
C TYR A 362 55.28 -18.22 -14.08
N THR A 363 56.31 -18.59 -14.85
CA THR A 363 57.50 -17.76 -15.04
C THR A 363 57.66 -17.42 -16.51
N VAL A 364 57.82 -16.12 -16.81
CA VAL A 364 58.05 -15.59 -18.16
C VAL A 364 59.31 -14.74 -18.12
N ALA A 365 60.30 -15.06 -18.96
CA ALA A 365 61.57 -14.32 -19.06
C ALA A 365 62.32 -14.13 -17.72
N GLY A 366 62.16 -15.04 -16.77
CA GLY A 366 62.80 -14.98 -15.44
C GLY A 366 61.94 -14.32 -14.35
N ASP A 367 60.85 -13.64 -14.71
CA ASP A 367 59.91 -13.03 -13.77
C ASP A 367 58.75 -13.99 -13.46
N THR A 368 58.39 -14.06 -12.19
CA THR A 368 57.30 -14.94 -11.73
C THR A 368 56.00 -14.17 -11.54
N TYR A 369 54.94 -14.67 -12.17
CA TYR A 369 53.60 -14.09 -12.16
C TYR A 369 52.61 -15.05 -11.52
N THR A 370 51.53 -14.49 -10.96
CA THR A 370 50.43 -15.23 -10.37
C THR A 370 49.15 -14.91 -11.14
N GLY A 371 48.44 -15.93 -11.60
CA GLY A 371 47.17 -15.81 -12.32
C GLY A 371 46.03 -16.52 -11.59
N SER A 372 44.80 -16.08 -11.86
CA SER A 372 43.58 -16.70 -11.33
C SER A 372 42.49 -16.93 -12.36
N ILE A 373 42.78 -16.63 -13.64
CA ILE A 373 41.80 -16.72 -14.72
C ILE A 373 41.84 -18.13 -15.30
N ILE A 374 40.74 -18.87 -15.13
CA ILE A 374 40.54 -20.16 -15.80
C ILE A 374 40.23 -19.92 -17.28
N ARG A 375 39.21 -19.09 -17.56
CA ARG A 375 38.80 -18.63 -18.89
C ARG A 375 38.17 -17.24 -18.80
N PHE A 376 38.19 -16.51 -19.91
CA PHE A 376 37.44 -15.26 -20.02
C PHE A 376 35.92 -15.51 -19.98
N CYS A 377 35.17 -14.53 -19.50
CA CYS A 377 33.72 -14.62 -19.26
C CYS A 377 33.31 -15.82 -18.38
N TYR A 378 34.16 -16.21 -17.43
CA TYR A 378 33.82 -17.28 -16.48
C TYR A 378 32.63 -16.87 -15.59
N ALA A 379 31.50 -17.56 -15.76
CA ALA A 379 30.29 -17.31 -15.00
C ALA A 379 30.12 -18.34 -13.86
N PRO A 380 29.77 -17.90 -12.64
CA PRO A 380 29.50 -18.81 -11.54
C PRO A 380 28.24 -19.65 -11.82
N THR A 381 28.31 -20.94 -11.49
CA THR A 381 27.22 -21.91 -11.69
C THR A 381 26.31 -22.01 -10.47
N ARG A 382 25.06 -22.47 -10.67
CA ARG A 382 24.14 -22.78 -9.57
C ARG A 382 24.45 -24.11 -8.90
N SER A 383 25.20 -24.97 -9.59
CA SER A 383 25.52 -26.32 -9.13
C SER A 383 26.86 -26.30 -8.41
N LEU A 384 26.84 -26.52 -7.10
CA LEU A 384 28.06 -26.74 -6.32
C LEU A 384 28.87 -27.91 -6.89
N GLN A 385 28.18 -28.95 -7.36
CA GLN A 385 28.82 -30.12 -7.93
C GLN A 385 29.61 -29.77 -9.19
N THR A 386 29.02 -28.99 -10.10
CA THR A 386 29.70 -28.54 -11.33
C THR A 386 30.92 -27.67 -11.03
N ALA A 387 30.84 -26.76 -10.04
CA ALA A 387 31.98 -25.95 -9.64
C ALA A 387 33.10 -26.80 -9.00
N ARG A 388 32.75 -27.85 -8.24
CA ARG A 388 33.73 -28.79 -7.67
C ARG A 388 34.40 -29.63 -8.74
N GLU A 389 33.65 -30.11 -9.72
CA GLU A 389 34.17 -30.88 -10.86
C GLU A 389 35.16 -30.05 -11.67
N GLU A 390 34.89 -28.76 -11.85
CA GLU A 390 35.79 -27.85 -12.54
C GLU A 390 37.06 -27.53 -11.72
N ALA A 391 36.92 -27.27 -10.41
CA ALA A 391 38.07 -27.08 -9.52
C ALA A 391 38.95 -28.34 -9.43
N ALA A 392 38.35 -29.52 -9.46
CA ALA A 392 39.05 -30.81 -9.40
C ALA A 392 39.96 -31.08 -10.61
N GLN A 393 39.73 -30.41 -11.74
CA GLN A 393 40.63 -30.47 -12.91
C GLN A 393 41.98 -29.81 -12.64
N TYR A 394 42.06 -28.93 -11.64
CA TYR A 394 43.24 -28.16 -11.29
C TYR A 394 43.63 -28.40 -9.82
N PRO A 395 44.13 -29.58 -9.44
CA PRO A 395 44.53 -29.84 -8.05
C PRO A 395 45.73 -28.99 -7.62
N ALA A 396 45.79 -28.59 -6.36
CA ALA A 396 46.93 -27.86 -5.80
C ALA A 396 48.23 -28.67 -5.95
N GLY A 397 49.31 -28.01 -6.35
CA GLY A 397 50.59 -28.64 -6.72
C GLY A 397 50.61 -29.26 -8.13
N GLY A 398 49.49 -29.27 -8.85
CA GLY A 398 49.40 -29.78 -10.22
C GLY A 398 50.13 -28.88 -11.24
N SER A 399 50.73 -29.51 -12.24
CA SER A 399 51.32 -28.81 -13.40
C SER A 399 50.21 -28.41 -14.39
N VAL A 400 50.23 -27.17 -14.85
CA VAL A 400 49.27 -26.61 -15.81
C VAL A 400 50.00 -25.87 -16.92
N THR A 401 49.37 -25.76 -18.08
CA THR A 401 49.84 -24.89 -19.17
C THR A 401 49.13 -23.55 -19.08
N VAL A 402 49.89 -22.46 -19.01
CA VAL A 402 49.37 -21.09 -18.90
C VAL A 402 49.68 -20.36 -20.20
N ALA A 403 48.66 -19.86 -20.88
CA ALA A 403 48.82 -18.92 -21.98
C ALA A 403 48.86 -17.49 -21.42
N TYR A 404 49.82 -16.66 -21.86
CA TYR A 404 50.01 -15.31 -21.34
C TYR A 404 49.99 -14.26 -22.45
N ASP A 405 49.51 -13.05 -22.15
CA ASP A 405 49.58 -11.94 -23.09
C ASP A 405 51.04 -11.44 -23.22
N PRO A 406 51.67 -11.51 -24.42
CA PRO A 406 53.04 -11.03 -24.59
C PRO A 406 53.17 -9.51 -24.41
N ALA A 407 52.09 -8.73 -24.58
CA ALA A 407 52.07 -7.30 -24.31
C ALA A 407 51.90 -6.99 -22.81
N ALA A 408 51.34 -7.93 -22.05
CA ALA A 408 51.11 -7.81 -20.61
C ALA A 408 51.31 -9.17 -19.90
N PRO A 409 52.56 -9.59 -19.61
CA PRO A 409 52.88 -10.93 -19.12
C PRO A 409 52.20 -11.34 -17.80
N GLY A 410 51.67 -10.40 -17.04
CA GLY A 410 50.87 -10.68 -15.84
C GLY A 410 49.46 -11.20 -16.13
N LEU A 411 48.96 -11.08 -17.36
CA LEU A 411 47.66 -11.60 -17.77
C LEU A 411 47.82 -13.02 -18.32
N GLY A 412 47.60 -14.01 -17.45
CA GLY A 412 47.62 -15.43 -17.78
C GLY A 412 46.23 -16.05 -17.80
N VAL A 413 46.01 -17.08 -18.62
CA VAL A 413 44.78 -17.86 -18.71
C VAL A 413 45.08 -19.36 -18.87
N LEU A 414 44.26 -20.22 -18.25
CA LEU A 414 44.41 -21.69 -18.34
C LEU A 414 43.73 -22.29 -19.57
N GLN A 415 42.61 -21.71 -20.01
CA GLN A 415 41.84 -22.15 -21.18
C GLN A 415 41.78 -21.00 -22.21
N PRO A 416 42.80 -20.85 -23.07
CA PRO A 416 42.80 -19.85 -24.13
C PRO A 416 41.74 -20.16 -25.21
N GLY A 417 41.27 -19.13 -25.91
CA GLY A 417 40.37 -19.28 -27.07
C GLY A 417 38.93 -19.65 -26.74
N TYR A 418 38.54 -19.69 -25.45
CA TYR A 418 37.20 -20.10 -25.05
C TYR A 418 36.16 -18.97 -25.22
N THR A 419 35.56 -18.85 -26.41
CA THR A 419 34.59 -17.78 -26.72
C THR A 419 33.14 -18.10 -26.36
N ASP A 420 32.78 -19.37 -26.15
CA ASP A 420 31.39 -19.80 -25.99
C ASP A 420 30.70 -19.14 -24.80
N ALA A 421 31.40 -19.01 -23.67
CA ALA A 421 30.90 -18.33 -22.48
C ALA A 421 30.61 -16.84 -22.75
N CYS A 422 31.53 -16.17 -23.45
CA CYS A 422 31.37 -14.75 -23.83
C CYS A 422 30.21 -14.55 -24.82
N GLN A 423 30.05 -15.46 -25.79
CA GLN A 423 28.97 -15.39 -26.77
C GLN A 423 27.60 -15.65 -26.13
N ALA A 424 27.52 -16.56 -25.16
CA ALA A 424 26.30 -16.83 -24.39
C ALA A 424 25.88 -15.59 -23.58
N ASP A 425 26.80 -14.98 -22.83
CA ASP A 425 26.55 -13.76 -22.07
C ASP A 425 26.12 -12.59 -22.97
N ALA A 426 26.81 -12.40 -24.11
CA ALA A 426 26.46 -11.38 -25.08
C ALA A 426 25.08 -11.61 -25.72
N ARG A 427 24.66 -12.87 -25.91
CA ARG A 427 23.34 -13.21 -26.46
C ARG A 427 22.24 -12.86 -25.47
N GLU A 428 22.40 -13.18 -24.19
CA GLU A 428 21.40 -12.85 -23.16
C GLU A 428 21.17 -11.35 -23.06
N ILE A 429 22.24 -10.55 -23.05
CA ILE A 429 22.13 -9.09 -22.97
C ILE A 429 21.45 -8.51 -24.22
N ARG A 430 21.82 -8.99 -25.43
CA ARG A 430 21.19 -8.55 -26.69
C ARG A 430 19.69 -8.88 -26.74
N VAL A 431 19.30 -10.09 -26.38
CA VAL A 431 17.88 -10.50 -26.34
C VAL A 431 17.11 -9.65 -25.33
N GLY A 432 17.68 -9.40 -24.16
CA GLY A 432 17.10 -8.49 -23.16
C GLY A 432 16.90 -7.07 -23.69
N GLY A 433 17.90 -6.53 -24.39
CA GLY A 433 17.82 -5.20 -25.01
C GLY A 433 16.73 -5.07 -26.07
N ILE A 434 16.59 -6.08 -26.95
CA ILE A 434 15.54 -6.12 -27.98
C ILE A 434 14.16 -6.24 -27.33
N ALA A 435 13.98 -7.14 -26.36
CA ALA A 435 12.71 -7.29 -25.65
C ALA A 435 12.31 -5.99 -24.94
N MET A 436 13.26 -5.30 -24.32
CA MET A 436 13.04 -3.99 -23.68
C MET A 436 12.63 -2.93 -24.71
N THR A 437 13.21 -2.94 -25.93
CA THR A 437 12.88 -1.93 -26.97
C THR A 437 11.43 -2.14 -27.42
N GLY A 438 11.05 -3.40 -27.67
CA GLY A 438 9.69 -3.75 -28.04
C GLY A 438 8.68 -3.37 -26.96
N MET A 439 8.99 -3.61 -25.68
CA MET A 439 8.14 -3.20 -24.57
C MET A 439 8.01 -1.67 -24.49
N MET A 440 9.08 -0.92 -24.70
CA MET A 440 9.05 0.55 -24.68
C MET A 440 8.16 1.10 -25.80
N ILE A 441 8.32 0.59 -27.02
CA ILE A 441 7.49 0.97 -28.17
C ILE A 441 6.02 0.65 -27.90
N LEU A 442 5.74 -0.52 -27.33
CA LEU A 442 4.38 -0.92 -26.98
C LEU A 442 3.76 0.02 -25.93
N VAL A 443 4.51 0.38 -24.88
CA VAL A 443 4.05 1.32 -23.86
C VAL A 443 3.74 2.69 -24.48
N ILE A 444 4.66 3.23 -25.28
CA ILE A 444 4.45 4.51 -25.98
C ILE A 444 3.21 4.44 -26.89
N ALA A 445 3.05 3.34 -27.65
CA ALA A 445 1.91 3.13 -28.53
C ALA A 445 0.58 3.05 -27.76
N ILE A 446 0.54 2.37 -26.61
CA ILE A 446 -0.64 2.32 -25.74
C ILE A 446 -1.00 3.72 -25.23
N PHE A 447 -0.02 4.49 -24.75
CA PHE A 447 -0.26 5.86 -24.30
C PHE A 447 -0.76 6.76 -25.43
N ALA A 448 -0.16 6.65 -26.62
CA ALA A 448 -0.61 7.37 -27.81
C ALA A 448 -2.04 6.98 -28.21
N ALA A 449 -2.39 5.68 -28.19
CA ALA A 449 -3.72 5.19 -28.47
C ALA A 449 -4.75 5.70 -27.44
N VAL A 450 -4.40 5.73 -26.15
CA VAL A 450 -5.24 6.28 -25.09
C VAL A 450 -5.46 7.79 -25.29
N MET A 451 -4.40 8.56 -25.54
CA MET A 451 -4.52 10.00 -25.80
C MET A 451 -5.33 10.29 -27.06
N TRP A 452 -5.11 9.52 -28.13
CA TRP A 452 -5.89 9.62 -29.37
C TRP A 452 -7.37 9.31 -29.13
N TRP A 453 -7.67 8.23 -28.41
CA TRP A 453 -9.04 7.86 -28.06
C TRP A 453 -9.72 8.94 -27.23
N GLN A 454 -9.05 9.48 -26.21
CA GLN A 454 -9.57 10.56 -25.38
C GLN A 454 -9.84 11.82 -26.21
N ASN A 455 -8.90 12.20 -27.08
CA ASN A 455 -9.07 13.34 -27.97
C ASN A 455 -10.26 13.12 -28.92
N LYS A 456 -10.40 11.93 -29.50
CA LYS A 456 -11.52 11.56 -30.37
C LYS A 456 -12.88 11.61 -29.65
N CYS A 457 -12.95 11.13 -28.41
CA CYS A 457 -14.15 11.26 -27.58
C CYS A 457 -14.45 12.73 -27.27
N TYR A 458 -13.43 13.51 -26.94
CA TYR A 458 -13.57 14.93 -26.63
C TYR A 458 -14.09 15.72 -27.84
N THR A 459 -13.47 15.57 -29.01
CA THR A 459 -13.85 16.30 -30.23
C THR A 459 -15.26 15.93 -30.71
N ARG A 460 -15.65 14.65 -30.62
CA ARG A 460 -17.01 14.22 -30.93
C ARG A 460 -18.05 14.87 -30.01
N THR A 461 -17.79 14.88 -28.71
CA THR A 461 -18.69 15.49 -27.74
C THR A 461 -18.75 17.01 -27.91
N ALA A 462 -17.59 17.65 -28.14
CA ALA A 462 -17.51 19.08 -28.40
C ALA A 462 -18.28 19.48 -29.67
N ALA A 463 -18.11 18.76 -30.78
CA ALA A 463 -18.86 19.01 -32.01
C ALA A 463 -20.37 18.82 -31.82
N ARG A 464 -20.78 17.79 -31.05
CA ARG A 464 -22.19 17.55 -30.73
C ARG A 464 -22.80 18.71 -29.94
N LEU A 465 -22.09 19.20 -28.93
CA LEU A 465 -22.56 20.25 -28.01
C LEU A 465 -22.45 21.66 -28.59
N ALA A 466 -21.54 21.88 -29.54
CA ALA A 466 -21.45 23.12 -30.30
C ALA A 466 -22.73 23.44 -31.07
N ARG A 467 -23.51 22.41 -31.49
CA ARG A 467 -24.83 22.58 -32.11
C ARG A 467 -25.84 23.29 -31.20
N TYR A 468 -25.60 23.30 -29.89
CA TYR A 468 -26.43 23.96 -28.89
C TYR A 468 -25.80 25.27 -28.36
N GLY A 469 -24.73 25.76 -29.00
CA GLY A 469 -23.98 26.94 -28.52
C GLY A 469 -23.14 26.71 -27.26
N ILE A 470 -23.00 25.46 -26.80
CA ILE A 470 -22.28 25.12 -25.58
C ILE A 470 -20.80 24.92 -25.90
N ARG A 471 -19.94 25.76 -25.32
CA ARG A 471 -18.48 25.60 -25.40
C ARG A 471 -18.03 24.41 -24.56
N PHE A 472 -17.29 23.46 -25.17
CA PHE A 472 -16.88 22.21 -24.52
C PHE A 472 -15.44 22.14 -24.04
#